data_AF-A0A940JHJ0-F1
#
_entry.id   AF-A0A940JHJ0-F1
#
_cell.length_a   1.000
_cell.length_b   1.000
_cell.length_c   1.000
_cell.angle_alpha   90.00
_cell.angle_beta   90.00
_cell.angle_gamma   90.00
#
_symmetry.space_group_name_H-M   'P 1'
#
loop_
_entity.id
_entity.type
_entity.pdbx_description
1 polymer ?
#
loop_
_entity_poly.entity_id
_entity_poly.type
_entity_poly.pdbx_seq_one_letter_code
_entity_poly.pdbx_strand_id
1 'polypeptide(L)'
;NMFGDIISDEASVISGSLGLLPSASVGNSSALFEPIHGSYPQAAGKDIANPLGSILSAAMMLDHFQLHEEADLIRKAVDWTLTHGFVSKDIDPVNSYSTSTIGDLVRDFIENRIPSSINKNNMNLSKSTII
;
A
#
# COMPACT_ATOMS: atom_id res chain seq x y z
N ASN A 1 -7.56 21.47 -10.19
CA ASN A 1 -6.54 21.55 -9.13
C ASN A 1 -7.24 21.54 -7.77
N MET A 2 -7.71 22.66 -7.22
CA MET A 2 -8.37 22.70 -5.89
C MET A 2 -9.59 21.76 -5.70
N PHE A 3 -10.47 21.63 -6.69
CA PHE A 3 -11.60 20.69 -6.61
C PHE A 3 -11.17 19.22 -6.67
N GLY A 4 -10.02 18.93 -7.29
CA GLY A 4 -9.44 17.59 -7.32
C GLY A 4 -9.00 17.18 -5.93
N ASP A 5 -8.20 18.03 -5.29
CA ASP A 5 -7.66 17.79 -3.93
C ASP A 5 -8.78 17.58 -2.90
N ILE A 6 -9.81 18.43 -2.91
CA ILE A 6 -10.96 18.30 -2.00
C ILE A 6 -11.72 16.99 -2.24
N ILE A 7 -11.97 16.63 -3.50
CA ILE A 7 -12.70 15.40 -3.82
C ILE A 7 -11.86 14.17 -3.49
N SER A 8 -10.54 14.19 -3.74
CA SER A 8 -9.66 13.07 -3.39
C SER A 8 -9.52 12.88 -1.89
N ASP A 9 -9.46 13.96 -1.11
CA ASP A 9 -9.39 13.90 0.34
C ASP A 9 -10.70 13.34 0.93
N GLU A 10 -11.86 13.78 0.46
CA GLU A 10 -13.15 13.24 0.89
C GLU A 10 -13.36 11.78 0.43
N ALA A 11 -12.91 11.42 -0.77
CA ALA A 11 -12.92 10.03 -1.25
C ALA A 11 -12.03 9.12 -0.40
N SER A 12 -10.96 9.66 0.19
CA SER A 12 -10.07 8.92 1.09
C SER A 12 -10.78 8.47 2.37
N VAL A 13 -11.67 9.32 2.90
CA VAL A 13 -12.46 9.04 4.10
C VAL A 13 -13.40 7.86 3.85
N ILE A 14 -13.92 7.74 2.63
CA ILE A 14 -14.79 6.62 2.23
C ILE A 14 -13.99 5.32 2.11
N SER A 15 -12.73 5.38 1.63
CA SER A 15 -11.85 4.19 1.51
C SER A 15 -11.30 3.68 2.84
N GLY A 16 -11.43 4.47 3.91
CA GLY A 16 -10.98 4.12 5.26
C GLY A 16 -9.51 4.45 5.57
N SER A 17 -8.71 4.88 4.59
CA SER A 17 -7.39 5.47 4.84
C SER A 17 -6.86 6.30 3.66
N LEU A 18 -6.33 7.49 3.96
CA LEU A 18 -5.59 8.35 3.02
C LEU A 18 -4.29 7.69 2.52
N GLY A 19 -3.72 6.78 3.30
CA GLY A 19 -2.54 6.00 2.95
C GLY A 19 -2.77 4.96 1.84
N LEU A 20 -4.01 4.78 1.38
CA LEU A 20 -4.37 3.82 0.32
C LEU A 20 -4.60 4.45 -1.05
N LEU A 21 -4.56 5.78 -1.17
CA LEU A 21 -4.92 6.46 -2.41
C LEU A 21 -3.70 6.74 -3.30
N PRO A 22 -3.59 6.05 -4.45
CA PRO A 22 -2.62 6.43 -5.46
C PRO A 22 -3.14 7.58 -6.33
N SER A 23 -2.24 8.29 -6.98
CA SER A 23 -2.52 9.40 -7.90
C SER A 23 -1.58 9.39 -9.10
N ALA A 24 -2.05 10.03 -10.18
CA ALA A 24 -1.28 10.24 -11.39
C ALA A 24 -1.54 11.63 -11.97
N SER A 25 -0.45 12.34 -12.29
CA SER A 25 -0.44 13.58 -13.07
C SER A 25 0.18 13.29 -14.43
N VAL A 26 -0.67 13.10 -15.45
CA VAL A 26 -0.23 12.77 -16.82
C VAL A 26 -0.30 14.02 -17.70
N GLY A 27 0.85 14.48 -18.19
CA GLY A 27 0.98 15.56 -19.16
C GLY A 27 1.38 15.05 -20.55
N ASN A 28 1.49 15.97 -21.52
CA ASN A 28 1.81 15.62 -22.91
C ASN A 28 3.19 14.99 -23.10
N SER A 29 4.16 15.28 -22.23
CA SER A 29 5.56 14.86 -22.36
C SER A 29 6.04 13.98 -21.21
N SER A 30 5.30 13.93 -20.12
CA SER A 30 5.75 13.31 -18.87
C SER A 30 4.56 12.96 -17.98
N ALA A 31 4.71 11.90 -17.20
CA ALA A 31 3.75 11.46 -16.21
C ALA A 31 4.44 11.33 -14.84
N LEU A 32 3.75 11.77 -13.79
CA LEU A 32 4.17 11.62 -12.39
C LEU A 32 3.14 10.75 -11.67
N PHE A 33 3.61 9.72 -10.96
CA PHE A 33 2.78 8.85 -10.15
C PHE A 33 3.22 8.96 -8.71
N GLU A 34 2.30 9.33 -7.82
CA GLU A 34 2.59 9.61 -6.42
C GLU A 34 1.36 9.30 -5.55
N PRO A 35 1.51 9.01 -4.26
CA PRO A 35 0.35 8.92 -3.37
C PRO A 35 -0.28 10.31 -3.17
N ILE A 36 -1.58 10.35 -2.85
CA ILE A 36 -2.28 11.63 -2.60
C ILE A 36 -1.79 12.30 -1.30
N HIS A 37 -1.37 11.50 -0.32
CA HIS A 37 -0.91 12.04 0.96
C HIS A 37 0.40 12.81 0.82
N GLY A 38 0.57 13.83 1.67
CA GLY A 38 1.83 14.57 1.79
C GLY A 38 2.94 13.78 2.50
N SER A 39 4.02 14.49 2.88
CA SER A 39 5.25 13.90 3.43
C SER A 39 5.14 13.23 4.80
N TYR A 40 4.00 13.38 5.49
CA TYR A 40 3.74 12.91 6.86
C TYR A 40 4.96 13.03 7.82
N PRO A 41 5.43 14.26 8.13
CA PRO A 41 6.69 14.47 8.85
C PRO A 41 6.77 13.79 10.22
N GLN A 42 5.62 13.60 10.88
CA GLN A 42 5.58 12.96 12.20
C GLN A 42 5.94 11.47 12.16
N ALA A 43 5.84 10.82 10.99
CA ALA A 43 6.20 9.41 10.80
C ALA A 43 7.63 9.20 10.28
N ALA A 44 8.32 10.25 9.87
CA ALA A 44 9.68 10.16 9.36
C ALA A 44 10.62 9.46 10.36
N GLY A 45 11.30 8.40 9.89
CA GLY A 45 12.23 7.62 10.70
C GLY A 45 11.59 6.72 11.77
N LYS A 46 10.26 6.56 11.78
CA LYS A 46 9.54 5.80 12.82
C LYS A 46 8.95 4.47 12.35
N ASP A 47 9.02 4.17 11.05
CA ASP A 47 8.50 2.92 10.48
C ASP A 47 7.00 2.70 10.73
N ILE A 48 6.21 3.79 10.76
CA ILE A 48 4.77 3.79 11.03
C ILE A 48 3.91 4.31 9.88
N ALA A 49 4.52 4.75 8.78
CA ALA A 49 3.80 5.23 7.61
C ALA A 49 3.10 4.06 6.89
N ASN A 50 1.97 4.33 6.24
CA ASN A 50 1.34 3.37 5.36
C ASN A 50 2.06 3.37 4.00
N PRO A 51 2.71 2.27 3.56
CA PRO A 51 3.43 2.27 2.29
C PRO A 51 2.51 1.99 1.08
N LEU A 52 1.26 1.58 1.30
CA LEU A 52 0.42 1.00 0.26
C LEU A 52 0.04 1.99 -0.84
N GLY A 53 -0.20 3.26 -0.52
CA GLY A 53 -0.49 4.30 -1.50
C GLY A 53 0.64 4.50 -2.50
N SER A 54 1.88 4.60 -2.01
CA SER A 54 3.08 4.68 -2.87
C SER A 54 3.25 3.43 -3.74
N ILE A 55 2.99 2.25 -3.20
CA ILE A 55 3.05 0.98 -3.93
C ILE A 55 1.97 0.94 -5.03
N LEU A 56 0.76 1.37 -4.73
CA LEU A 56 -0.34 1.45 -5.71
C LEU A 56 -0.06 2.50 -6.79
N SER A 57 0.64 3.60 -6.47
CA SER A 57 1.10 4.57 -7.48
C SER A 57 2.13 3.94 -8.43
N ALA A 58 2.99 3.05 -7.93
CA ALA A 58 3.86 2.26 -8.81
C ALA A 58 3.06 1.32 -9.72
N ALA A 59 1.97 0.72 -9.25
CA ALA A 59 1.08 -0.07 -10.11
C ALA A 59 0.42 0.79 -11.21
N MET A 60 0.02 2.03 -10.91
CA MET A 60 -0.46 2.97 -11.94
C MET A 60 0.60 3.32 -12.98
N MET A 61 1.86 3.47 -12.55
CA MET A 61 3.00 3.69 -13.45
C MET A 61 3.21 2.50 -14.40
N LEU A 62 3.14 1.26 -13.88
CA LEU A 62 3.27 0.06 -14.71
C LEU A 62 2.16 -0.04 -15.76
N ASP A 63 0.92 0.26 -15.38
CA ASP A 63 -0.19 0.35 -16.33
C ASP A 63 0.05 1.39 -17.42
N HIS A 64 0.62 2.55 -17.08
CA HIS A 64 0.98 3.55 -18.06
C HIS A 64 2.01 3.03 -19.06
N PHE A 65 2.93 2.17 -18.62
CA PHE A 65 3.90 1.47 -19.48
C PHE A 65 3.37 0.22 -20.17
N GLN A 66 2.06 -0.06 -20.09
CA GLN A 66 1.40 -1.26 -20.65
C GLN A 66 1.88 -2.58 -20.01
N LEU A 67 2.41 -2.52 -18.80
CA LEU A 67 2.83 -3.67 -17.99
C LEU A 67 1.68 -4.08 -17.05
N HIS A 68 0.57 -4.50 -17.66
CA HIS A 68 -0.69 -4.76 -16.95
C HIS A 68 -0.62 -5.97 -16.03
N GLU A 69 0.13 -7.01 -16.40
CA GLU A 69 0.26 -8.22 -15.58
C GLU A 69 0.99 -7.91 -14.27
N GLU A 70 2.06 -7.12 -14.34
CA GLU A 70 2.83 -6.68 -13.19
C GLU A 70 2.04 -5.70 -12.31
N ALA A 71 1.31 -4.77 -12.93
CA ALA A 71 0.42 -3.85 -12.21
C ALA A 71 -0.66 -4.62 -11.41
N ASP A 72 -1.28 -5.61 -12.03
CA ASP A 72 -2.30 -6.45 -11.40
C ASP A 72 -1.72 -7.36 -10.30
N LEU A 73 -0.48 -7.83 -10.46
CA LEU A 73 0.19 -8.59 -9.40
C LEU A 73 0.42 -7.73 -8.15
N ILE A 74 0.85 -6.48 -8.33
CA ILE A 74 0.99 -5.53 -7.20
C ILE A 74 -0.37 -5.29 -6.54
N ARG A 75 -1.43 -5.04 -7.31
CA ARG A 75 -2.78 -4.83 -6.76
C ARG A 75 -3.27 -6.03 -5.95
N LYS A 76 -3.05 -7.25 -6.45
CA LYS A 76 -3.38 -8.49 -5.75
C LYS A 76 -2.59 -8.63 -4.44
N ALA A 77 -1.32 -8.26 -4.44
CA ALA A 77 -0.50 -8.29 -3.23
C ALA A 77 -1.04 -7.32 -2.16
N VAL A 78 -1.42 -6.10 -2.56
CA VAL A 78 -2.03 -5.10 -1.67
C VAL A 78 -3.41 -5.54 -1.18
N ASP A 79 -4.26 -6.05 -2.06
CA ASP A 79 -5.58 -6.58 -1.67
C ASP A 79 -5.45 -7.75 -0.69
N TRP A 80 -4.45 -8.60 -0.90
CA TRP A 80 -4.15 -9.71 -0.01
C TRP A 80 -3.72 -9.24 1.38
N THR A 81 -2.85 -8.21 1.48
CA THR A 81 -2.43 -7.68 2.78
C THR A 81 -3.61 -7.08 3.55
N LEU A 82 -4.45 -6.29 2.86
CA LEU A 82 -5.67 -5.71 3.41
C LEU A 82 -6.66 -6.79 3.90
N THR A 83 -6.95 -7.78 3.06
CA THR A 83 -7.91 -8.87 3.36
C THR A 83 -7.47 -9.72 4.55
N HIS A 84 -6.16 -9.90 4.75
CA HIS A 84 -5.62 -10.68 5.87
C HIS A 84 -5.35 -9.82 7.12
N GLY A 85 -5.60 -8.51 7.08
CA GLY A 85 -5.44 -7.60 8.21
C GLY A 85 -3.99 -7.17 8.46
N PHE A 86 -3.11 -7.27 7.47
CA PHE A 86 -1.75 -6.75 7.53
C PHE A 86 -1.71 -5.28 7.16
N VAL A 87 -2.17 -4.45 8.09
CA VAL A 87 -2.40 -3.04 7.83
C VAL A 87 -1.58 -2.17 8.78
N SER A 88 -1.34 -0.92 8.39
CA SER A 88 -0.65 0.07 9.21
C SER A 88 -1.61 0.73 10.20
N LYS A 89 -1.04 1.51 11.12
CA LYS A 89 -1.74 2.09 12.28
C LYS A 89 -2.86 3.07 11.93
N ASP A 90 -2.82 3.67 10.75
CA ASP A 90 -3.86 4.53 10.20
C ASP A 90 -5.14 3.77 9.83
N ILE A 91 -5.05 2.46 9.55
CA ILE A 91 -6.20 1.60 9.22
C ILE A 91 -6.71 0.86 10.46
N ASP A 92 -5.83 0.18 11.20
CA ASP A 92 -6.17 -0.50 12.47
C ASP A 92 -5.20 -0.05 13.58
N PRO A 93 -5.64 0.82 14.52
CA PRO A 93 -4.79 1.30 15.61
C PRO A 93 -4.38 0.23 16.63
N VAL A 94 -5.06 -0.92 16.66
CA VAL A 94 -4.88 -1.99 17.66
C VAL A 94 -4.03 -3.12 17.09
N ASN A 95 -4.29 -3.56 15.86
CA ASN A 95 -3.60 -4.68 15.22
C ASN A 95 -2.81 -4.23 13.98
N SER A 96 -1.93 -3.23 14.16
CA SER A 96 -1.10 -2.70 13.08
C SER A 96 0.28 -3.35 12.95
N TYR A 97 0.85 -3.26 11.75
CA TYR A 97 2.22 -3.63 11.41
C TYR A 97 3.04 -2.40 11.00
N SER A 98 4.36 -2.54 11.00
CA SER A 98 5.29 -1.48 10.60
C SER A 98 5.34 -1.29 9.07
N THR A 99 5.83 -0.13 8.61
CA THR A 99 5.97 0.17 7.17
C THR A 99 6.81 -0.90 6.48
N SER A 100 7.96 -1.24 7.06
CA SER A 100 8.87 -2.28 6.57
C SER A 100 8.19 -3.64 6.47
N THR A 101 7.48 -4.08 7.51
CA THR A 101 6.78 -5.38 7.54
C THR A 101 5.74 -5.47 6.43
N ILE A 102 4.96 -4.40 6.21
CA ILE A 102 3.94 -4.39 5.14
C ILE A 102 4.62 -4.43 3.77
N GLY A 103 5.71 -3.68 3.57
CA GLY A 103 6.48 -3.72 2.33
C GLY A 103 7.08 -5.11 2.06
N ASP A 104 7.61 -5.77 3.09
CA ASP A 104 8.14 -7.13 2.99
C ASP A 104 7.06 -8.14 2.61
N LEU A 105 5.87 -8.04 3.20
CA LEU A 105 4.73 -8.90 2.86
C LEU A 105 4.29 -8.74 1.40
N VAL A 106 4.23 -7.50 0.91
CA VAL A 106 3.91 -7.22 -0.50
C VAL A 106 4.96 -7.84 -1.42
N ARG A 107 6.25 -7.64 -1.13
CA ARG A 107 7.36 -8.26 -1.89
C ARG A 107 7.25 -9.78 -1.89
N ASP A 108 7.09 -10.38 -0.71
CA ASP A 108 7.09 -11.83 -0.55
C ASP A 108 5.87 -12.47 -1.24
N PHE A 109 4.73 -11.77 -1.30
CA PHE A 109 3.59 -12.19 -2.13
C PHE A 109 3.94 -12.19 -3.62
N ILE A 110 4.54 -11.11 -4.13
CA ILE A 110 4.94 -10.97 -5.54
C ILE A 110 5.96 -12.06 -5.93
N GLU A 111 6.89 -12.38 -5.02
CA GLU A 111 7.90 -13.42 -5.22
C GLU A 111 7.37 -14.85 -4.99
N ASN A 112 6.05 -15.04 -4.78
CA ASN A 112 5.40 -16.31 -4.48
C ASN A 112 6.00 -17.05 -3.26
N ARG A 113 6.54 -16.32 -2.29
CA ARG A 113 7.07 -16.87 -1.03
C ARG A 113 5.96 -17.10 0.00
N ILE A 114 4.78 -16.52 -0.23
CA ILE A 114 3.61 -16.65 0.65
C ILE A 114 2.53 -17.46 -0.09
N PRO A 115 1.99 -18.54 0.51
CA PRO A 115 0.85 -19.24 -0.05
C PRO A 115 -0.40 -18.35 -0.02
N SER A 116 -1.15 -18.32 -1.12
CA SER A 116 -2.33 -17.46 -1.34
C SER A 116 -3.43 -17.64 -0.28
N SER A 117 -3.45 -18.79 0.41
CA SER A 117 -4.33 -19.11 1.53
C SER A 117 -3.54 -19.12 2.85
N ILE A 118 -3.47 -17.99 3.56
CA ILE A 118 -2.95 -17.99 4.94
C ILE A 118 -4.05 -18.38 5.92
N ASN A 119 -3.79 -19.45 6.66
CA ASN A 119 -4.55 -19.79 7.85
C ASN A 119 -4.05 -18.90 9.01
N LYS A 120 -4.92 -18.01 9.55
CA LYS A 120 -4.56 -17.00 10.57
C LYS A 120 -3.80 -17.54 11.80
N ASN A 121 -3.89 -18.86 12.06
CA ASN A 121 -3.24 -19.51 13.19
C ASN A 121 -1.71 -19.68 13.05
N ASN A 122 -1.16 -19.66 11.83
CA ASN A 122 0.27 -20.00 11.62
C ASN A 122 1.24 -18.83 11.80
N MET A 123 0.77 -17.59 11.97
CA MET A 123 1.66 -16.42 12.08
C MET A 123 1.96 -15.95 13.50
N ASN A 124 1.19 -16.39 14.50
CA ASN A 124 1.64 -16.21 15.89
C ASN A 124 2.95 -16.96 16.16
N LEU A 125 3.28 -18.00 15.36
CA LEU A 125 4.58 -18.67 15.42
C LEU A 125 5.70 -17.86 14.77
N SER A 126 5.46 -17.16 13.66
CA SER A 126 6.53 -16.44 12.95
C SER A 126 6.97 -15.14 13.64
N LYS A 127 6.16 -14.59 14.54
CA LYS A 127 6.60 -13.52 15.47
C LYS A 127 7.73 -13.98 16.40
N SER A 128 7.92 -15.29 16.57
CA SER A 128 8.92 -15.86 17.47
C SER A 128 10.20 -16.33 16.77
N THR A 129 10.25 -16.34 15.43
CA THR A 129 11.36 -16.96 14.68
C THR A 129 12.23 -15.96 13.91
N ILE A 130 11.84 -14.69 13.84
CA ILE A 130 12.74 -13.63 13.36
C ILE A 130 13.30 -12.90 14.58
N ILE A 131 14.31 -13.52 15.21
CA ILE A 131 15.32 -12.86 16.04
C ILE A 131 16.67 -13.16 15.37
#